data_AF-A0A3N5Q911-F1
#
_entry.id   AF-A0A3N5Q911-F1
#
_cell.length_a   1.000
_cell.length_b   1.000
_cell.length_c   1.000
_cell.angle_alpha   90.00
_cell.angle_beta   90.00
_cell.angle_gamma   90.00
#
_symmetry.space_group_name_H-M   'P 1'
#
loop_
_entity.id
_entity.type
_entity.pdbx_description
1 polymer ?
#
loop_
_entity_poly.entity_id
_entity_poly.type
_entity_poly.pdbx_seq_one_letter_code
_entity_poly.pdbx_strand_id
1 'polypeptide(L)'
;MLPPYNKPQSAKFFAPTSLWNSPIPAGAPVHPHSAKLVDKNLPKDPGLQINMHAWTIPVYFVDSSTPTMDVECIYGKAHGDKPSFTDRHGKEWIKHTPTGVILKDVPIPPEAMPDVAISLRPETNADAHLCIVDLQRRLEWDFCWIAKKDGTWFAGQGTMFDLDGDGVLPNYHAGARASGFPLTAGLIFKDEIEAGVIEHPLVFAYNPAGAAHVYPPASASDGPRPVDETDWGIPEG
;
A
#
# COMPACT_ATOMS: atom_id res chain seq x y z
N MET A 1 -26.48 12.17 8.43
CA MET A 1 -25.29 13.02 8.64
C MET A 1 -24.17 12.11 9.09
N LEU A 2 -23.09 12.03 8.33
CA LEU A 2 -21.86 11.41 8.82
C LEU A 2 -21.31 12.27 9.99
N PRO A 3 -20.67 11.67 11.01
CA PRO A 3 -20.05 12.44 12.08
C PRO A 3 -19.04 13.45 11.51
N PRO A 4 -18.82 14.60 12.19
CA PRO A 4 -17.88 15.60 11.72
C PRO A 4 -16.47 15.02 11.67
N TYR A 5 -15.95 14.83 10.46
CA TYR A 5 -14.58 14.37 10.23
C TYR A 5 -13.61 15.51 10.53
N ASN A 6 -13.00 15.47 11.71
CA ASN A 6 -11.82 16.29 12.04
C ASN A 6 -10.63 15.71 11.30
N LYS A 7 -10.51 16.07 10.02
CA LYS A 7 -9.31 15.76 9.24
C LYS A 7 -8.10 16.49 9.86
N PRO A 8 -6.96 15.81 10.07
CA PRO A 8 -5.70 16.52 10.28
C PRO A 8 -5.43 17.45 9.08
N GLN A 9 -4.91 18.66 9.31
CA GLN A 9 -4.10 19.32 8.27
C GLN A 9 -3.15 18.25 7.72
N SER A 10 -3.25 17.94 6.43
CA SER A 10 -2.67 16.82 5.69
C SER A 10 -1.78 15.89 6.53
N ALA A 11 -2.26 14.66 6.75
CA ALA A 11 -1.49 13.68 7.50
C ALA A 11 -0.12 13.49 6.85
N LYS A 12 0.95 13.83 7.56
CA LYS A 12 2.31 13.61 7.08
C LYS A 12 2.69 12.15 7.33
N PHE A 13 2.92 11.43 6.25
CA PHE A 13 3.43 10.07 6.28
C PHE A 13 4.89 10.07 5.89
N PHE A 14 5.63 9.12 6.45
CA PHE A 14 7.04 8.83 6.23
C PHE A 14 8.01 9.89 6.78
N ALA A 15 9.28 9.49 6.90
CA ALA A 15 10.36 10.38 7.30
C ALA A 15 10.47 11.58 6.35
N PRO A 16 10.94 12.75 6.81
CA PRO A 16 11.26 13.87 5.91
C PRO A 16 12.30 13.52 4.84
N THR A 17 13.15 12.52 5.10
CA THR A 17 14.17 12.01 4.16
C THR A 17 13.65 10.88 3.27
N SER A 18 12.42 10.41 3.48
CA SER A 18 11.80 9.41 2.61
C SER A 18 11.61 9.99 1.21
N LEU A 19 11.63 9.11 0.19
CA LEU A 19 11.29 9.47 -1.18
C LEU A 19 9.92 10.14 -1.32
N TRP A 20 8.99 9.84 -0.40
CA TRP A 20 7.63 10.38 -0.40
C TRP A 20 7.59 11.85 0.04
N ASN A 21 8.64 12.33 0.73
CA ASN A 21 8.75 13.70 1.23
C ASN A 21 9.99 14.43 0.68
N SER A 22 10.72 13.82 -0.25
CA SER A 22 11.94 14.36 -0.83
C SER A 22 11.64 14.94 -2.22
N PRO A 23 11.89 16.25 -2.45
CA PRO A 23 11.76 16.82 -3.78
C PRO A 23 12.71 16.18 -4.78
N ILE A 24 12.28 16.04 -6.03
CA ILE A 24 13.17 15.62 -7.13
C ILE A 24 14.22 16.74 -7.31
N PRO A 25 15.53 16.44 -7.22
CA PRO A 25 16.56 17.45 -7.38
C PRO A 25 16.49 18.17 -8.72
N ALA A 26 16.77 19.46 -8.74
CA ALA A 26 16.91 20.21 -9.99
C ALA A 26 18.02 19.57 -10.86
N GLY A 27 17.67 19.18 -12.08
CA GLY A 27 18.60 18.49 -12.99
C GLY A 27 18.83 17.01 -12.67
N ALA A 28 17.93 16.36 -11.91
CA ALA A 28 17.96 14.92 -11.73
C ALA A 28 18.12 14.19 -13.07
N PRO A 29 19.07 13.25 -13.20
CA PRO A 29 19.34 12.60 -14.46
C PRO A 29 18.14 11.77 -14.88
N VAL A 30 17.71 11.96 -16.13
CA VAL A 30 16.69 11.13 -16.75
C VAL A 30 17.33 9.83 -17.19
N HIS A 31 16.65 8.70 -16.96
CA HIS A 31 17.11 7.41 -17.42
C HIS A 31 17.38 7.44 -18.95
N PRO A 32 18.50 6.88 -19.47
CA PRO A 32 18.84 6.97 -20.90
C PRO A 32 17.76 6.46 -21.87
N HIS A 33 16.87 5.60 -21.36
CA HIS A 33 15.75 5.03 -22.11
C HIS A 33 14.36 5.59 -21.70
N SER A 34 14.30 6.75 -21.04
CA SER A 34 13.03 7.32 -20.53
C SER A 34 11.94 7.46 -21.59
N ALA A 35 12.28 7.91 -22.81
CA ALA A 35 11.30 8.02 -23.89
C ALA A 35 10.64 6.66 -24.21
N LYS A 36 11.41 5.57 -24.14
CA LYS A 36 10.92 4.20 -24.37
C LYS A 36 10.11 3.69 -23.17
N LEU A 37 10.52 4.00 -21.94
CA LEU A 37 9.75 3.70 -20.73
C LEU A 37 8.37 4.37 -20.76
N VAL A 38 8.30 5.64 -21.17
CA VAL A 38 7.03 6.36 -21.32
C VAL A 38 6.17 5.74 -22.43
N ASP A 39 6.72 5.56 -23.64
CA ASP A 39 5.99 5.00 -24.79
C ASP A 39 5.45 3.58 -24.54
N LYS A 40 6.16 2.77 -23.75
CA LYS A 40 5.78 1.37 -23.47
C LYS A 40 4.84 1.17 -22.28
N ASN A 41 4.70 2.15 -21.40
CA ASN A 41 3.94 1.98 -20.16
C ASN A 41 2.76 2.94 -20.01
N LEU A 42 2.81 4.13 -20.64
CA LEU A 42 1.74 5.11 -20.49
C LEU A 42 0.79 5.09 -21.70
N PRO A 43 -0.52 5.26 -21.48
CA PRO A 43 -1.47 5.41 -22.58
C PRO A 43 -1.15 6.67 -23.39
N LYS A 44 -1.55 6.66 -24.67
CA LYS A 44 -1.40 7.81 -25.57
C LYS A 44 -2.47 8.88 -25.33
N ASP A 45 -3.52 8.54 -24.59
CA ASP A 45 -4.55 9.48 -24.19
C ASP A 45 -3.97 10.49 -23.18
N PRO A 46 -4.32 11.78 -23.29
CA PRO A 46 -3.80 12.80 -22.41
C PRO A 46 -4.38 12.67 -20.99
N GLY A 47 -3.49 12.69 -20.00
CA GLY A 47 -3.83 12.86 -18.58
C GLY A 47 -3.88 11.56 -17.78
N LEU A 48 -3.82 11.70 -16.46
CA LEU A 48 -4.06 10.62 -15.50
C LEU A 48 -5.56 10.44 -15.34
N GLN A 49 -6.02 9.19 -15.37
CA GLN A 49 -7.42 8.85 -15.16
C GLN A 49 -7.64 8.30 -13.75
N ILE A 50 -8.82 8.57 -13.20
CA ILE A 50 -9.24 7.97 -11.93
C ILE A 50 -9.90 6.63 -12.25
N ASN A 51 -9.22 5.54 -11.91
CA ASN A 51 -9.73 4.18 -12.10
C ASN A 51 -10.55 3.74 -10.87
N MET A 52 -11.86 4.00 -10.86
CA MET A 52 -12.76 3.58 -9.79
C MET A 52 -14.12 3.14 -10.30
N HIS A 53 -14.63 2.02 -9.77
CA HIS A 53 -16.00 1.56 -10.01
C HIS A 53 -16.95 1.85 -8.83
N ALA A 54 -16.42 1.96 -7.61
CA ALA A 54 -17.19 2.30 -6.41
C ALA A 54 -16.34 3.08 -5.39
N TRP A 55 -15.39 2.39 -4.74
CA TRP A 55 -14.52 2.96 -3.70
C TRP A 55 -13.05 2.82 -4.11
N THR A 56 -12.23 3.78 -3.69
CA THR A 56 -10.77 3.57 -3.60
C THR A 56 -10.47 2.66 -2.41
N ILE A 57 -9.19 2.35 -2.19
CA ILE A 57 -8.72 1.72 -0.95
C ILE A 57 -9.29 2.49 0.26
N PRO A 58 -10.06 1.83 1.16
CA PRO A 58 -10.56 2.46 2.37
C PRO A 58 -9.43 2.61 3.39
N VAL A 59 -9.32 3.82 3.95
CA VAL A 59 -8.31 4.19 4.94
C VAL A 59 -9.02 4.59 6.22
N TYR A 60 -8.81 3.83 7.29
CA TYR A 60 -9.39 4.08 8.61
C TYR A 60 -8.34 4.66 9.55
N PHE A 61 -8.58 5.88 10.01
CA PHE A 61 -7.78 6.48 11.07
C PHE A 61 -8.29 6.03 12.43
N VAL A 62 -7.40 5.51 13.27
CA VAL A 62 -7.76 4.88 14.55
C VAL A 62 -7.01 5.51 15.71
N ASP A 63 -7.47 5.22 16.92
CA ASP A 63 -6.87 5.69 18.17
C ASP A 63 -6.84 4.58 19.24
N SER A 64 -6.40 4.94 20.44
CA SER A 64 -6.30 4.02 21.58
C SER A 64 -7.63 3.44 22.08
N SER A 65 -8.78 4.00 21.67
CA SER A 65 -10.11 3.47 22.00
C SER A 65 -10.60 2.42 21.00
N THR A 66 -9.93 2.28 19.85
CA THR A 66 -10.33 1.31 18.81
C THR A 66 -10.05 -0.12 19.30
N PRO A 67 -11.01 -1.05 19.22
CA PRO A 67 -10.79 -2.42 19.64
C PRO A 67 -9.73 -3.12 18.77
N THR A 68 -8.95 -3.99 19.40
CA THR A 68 -7.86 -4.70 18.72
C THR A 68 -8.21 -6.15 18.42
N MET A 69 -7.76 -6.65 17.27
CA MET A 69 -8.00 -8.01 16.80
C MET A 69 -6.73 -8.60 16.20
N ASP A 70 -6.53 -9.91 16.31
CA ASP A 70 -5.50 -10.58 15.53
C ASP A 70 -6.00 -10.82 14.10
N VAL A 71 -5.11 -10.68 13.12
CA VAL A 71 -5.40 -10.97 11.70
C VAL A 71 -4.46 -12.05 11.20
N GLU A 72 -5.03 -13.21 10.85
CA GLU A 72 -4.27 -14.31 10.26
C GLU A 72 -4.10 -14.08 8.75
N CYS A 73 -2.85 -14.06 8.28
CA CYS A 73 -2.47 -13.79 6.89
C CYS A 73 -1.83 -15.03 6.26
N ILE A 74 -2.59 -15.74 5.40
CA ILE A 74 -2.27 -17.13 4.98
C ILE A 74 -1.56 -17.26 3.63
N TYR A 75 -1.48 -16.20 2.83
CA TYR A 75 -0.75 -16.20 1.54
C TYR A 75 0.61 -15.49 1.63
N GLY A 76 1.01 -15.06 2.83
CA GLY A 76 2.25 -14.30 3.05
C GLY A 76 3.49 -14.93 2.42
N LYS A 77 3.61 -16.27 2.46
CA LYS A 77 4.80 -16.98 1.92
C LYS A 77 4.91 -17.00 0.40
N ALA A 78 3.81 -16.89 -0.34
CA ALA A 78 3.84 -16.93 -1.81
C ALA A 78 4.50 -15.68 -2.42
N HIS A 79 4.56 -14.58 -1.65
CA HIS A 79 5.14 -13.30 -2.06
C HIS A 79 6.32 -12.88 -1.13
N GLY A 80 7.09 -13.88 -0.67
CA GLY A 80 8.23 -13.72 0.24
C GLY A 80 7.84 -13.70 1.72
N ASP A 81 8.62 -14.38 2.58
CA ASP A 81 8.45 -14.32 4.04
C ASP A 81 8.38 -12.85 4.48
N LYS A 82 7.36 -12.49 5.27
CA LYS A 82 7.20 -11.08 5.68
C LYS A 82 8.31 -10.69 6.65
N PRO A 83 8.92 -9.51 6.50
CA PRO A 83 9.90 -9.06 7.47
C PRO A 83 9.20 -8.94 8.83
N SER A 84 9.86 -9.38 9.89
CA SER A 84 9.39 -9.10 11.24
C SER A 84 9.33 -7.58 11.45
N PHE A 85 8.31 -7.10 12.16
CA PHE A 85 8.12 -5.69 12.45
C PHE A 85 8.15 -5.45 13.96
N THR A 86 9.04 -4.56 14.38
CA THR A 86 9.13 -4.07 15.77
C THR A 86 8.95 -2.56 15.74
N ASP A 87 8.00 -2.04 16.52
CA ASP A 87 7.79 -0.58 16.56
C ASP A 87 8.87 0.15 17.39
N ARG A 88 8.81 1.48 17.37
CA ARG A 88 9.71 2.36 18.15
C ARG A 88 9.67 2.14 19.67
N HIS A 89 8.67 1.43 20.19
CA HIS A 89 8.53 1.07 21.59
C HIS A 89 8.98 -0.36 21.89
N GLY A 90 9.53 -1.07 20.90
CA GLY A 90 10.03 -2.44 21.04
C GLY A 90 8.94 -3.49 21.00
N LYS A 91 7.70 -3.15 20.62
CA LYS A 91 6.64 -4.16 20.48
C LYS A 91 6.82 -4.91 19.16
N GLU A 92 6.88 -6.23 19.26
CA GLU A 92 6.77 -7.13 18.11
C GLU A 92 5.29 -7.29 17.73
N TRP A 93 4.97 -7.03 16.47
CA TRP A 93 3.59 -7.08 15.98
C TRP A 93 3.30 -8.31 15.11
N ILE A 94 4.33 -8.89 14.51
CA ILE A 94 4.20 -9.96 13.53
C ILE A 94 4.68 -11.27 14.15
N LYS A 95 3.77 -12.23 14.28
CA LYS A 95 4.09 -13.62 14.64
C LYS A 95 4.11 -14.48 13.40
N HIS A 96 5.25 -15.10 13.11
CA HIS A 96 5.39 -16.05 12.00
C HIS A 96 4.69 -17.38 12.29
N THR A 97 4.04 -17.93 11.26
CA THR A 97 3.38 -19.25 11.29
C THR A 97 3.91 -20.14 10.16
N PRO A 98 3.63 -21.45 10.17
CA PRO A 98 4.05 -22.33 9.07
C PRO A 98 3.49 -21.92 7.71
N THR A 99 2.34 -21.26 7.67
CA THR A 99 1.60 -20.89 6.45
C THR A 99 1.67 -19.41 6.11
N GLY A 100 2.13 -18.54 7.03
CA GLY A 100 2.20 -17.11 6.81
C GLY A 100 2.54 -16.35 8.08
N VAL A 101 1.73 -15.36 8.44
CA VAL A 101 1.91 -14.54 9.63
C VAL A 101 0.59 -14.23 10.33
N ILE A 102 0.67 -13.89 11.62
CA ILE A 102 -0.41 -13.27 12.37
C ILE A 102 0.04 -11.86 12.75
N LEU A 103 -0.69 -10.85 12.31
CA LEU A 103 -0.54 -9.47 12.78
C LEU A 103 -1.34 -9.36 14.08
N LYS A 104 -0.66 -9.07 15.18
CA LYS A 104 -1.21 -9.10 16.54
C LYS A 104 -1.80 -7.75 16.92
N ASP A 105 -2.92 -7.76 17.64
CA ASP A 105 -3.54 -6.58 18.24
C ASP A 105 -3.78 -5.41 17.26
N VAL A 106 -4.17 -5.72 16.02
CA VAL A 106 -4.46 -4.70 14.99
C VAL A 106 -5.70 -3.90 15.43
N PRO A 107 -5.64 -2.55 15.51
CA PRO A 107 -6.79 -1.72 15.87
C PRO A 107 -7.78 -1.63 14.71
N ILE A 108 -8.82 -2.47 14.71
CA ILE A 108 -9.80 -2.52 13.62
C ILE A 108 -11.15 -1.96 14.09
N PRO A 109 -11.65 -0.84 13.53
CA PRO A 109 -12.97 -0.33 13.84
C PRO A 109 -14.07 -1.38 13.58
N PRO A 110 -15.10 -1.49 14.42
CA PRO A 110 -16.19 -2.45 14.22
C PRO A 110 -16.89 -2.32 12.85
N GLU A 111 -16.93 -1.12 12.29
CA GLU A 111 -17.50 -0.75 11.00
C GLU A 111 -16.53 -0.86 9.81
N ALA A 112 -15.28 -1.29 10.04
CA ALA A 112 -14.29 -1.41 8.98
C ALA A 112 -14.75 -2.39 7.89
N MET A 113 -14.64 -1.97 6.63
CA MET A 113 -15.01 -2.75 5.46
C MET A 113 -13.97 -2.55 4.35
N PRO A 114 -13.56 -3.62 3.64
CA PRO A 114 -12.68 -3.48 2.47
C PRO A 114 -13.36 -2.78 1.29
N ASP A 115 -12.58 -2.35 0.30
CA ASP A 115 -13.07 -1.73 -0.95
C ASP A 115 -14.10 -2.60 -1.69
N VAL A 116 -13.91 -3.92 -1.64
CA VAL A 116 -14.87 -4.93 -2.06
C VAL A 116 -15.01 -6.01 -1.00
N ALA A 117 -16.26 -6.38 -0.67
CA ALA A 117 -16.52 -7.52 0.20
C ALA A 117 -16.27 -8.81 -0.58
N ILE A 118 -15.24 -9.57 -0.21
CA ILE A 118 -15.00 -10.91 -0.72
C ILE A 118 -15.34 -11.96 0.35
N SER A 119 -15.91 -13.08 -0.06
CA SER A 119 -15.77 -14.31 0.73
C SER A 119 -14.32 -14.80 0.59
N LEU A 120 -13.84 -15.68 1.49
CA LEU A 120 -12.44 -16.16 1.55
C LEU A 120 -11.85 -16.70 0.21
N ARG A 121 -12.69 -16.84 -0.86
CA ARG A 121 -12.56 -16.57 -2.32
C ARG A 121 -13.56 -17.50 -3.04
N PRO A 122 -14.40 -17.07 -4.02
CA PRO A 122 -14.01 -17.00 -5.45
C PRO A 122 -14.83 -15.98 -6.30
N GLU A 123 -14.67 -15.96 -7.64
CA GLU A 123 -15.42 -15.21 -8.69
C GLU A 123 -14.87 -13.82 -9.12
N THR A 124 -14.40 -12.96 -8.20
CA THR A 124 -13.84 -11.64 -8.57
C THR A 124 -12.31 -11.60 -8.41
N ASN A 125 -11.61 -11.12 -9.44
CA ASN A 125 -10.17 -10.83 -9.39
C ASN A 125 -9.93 -9.50 -8.67
N ALA A 126 -10.47 -9.37 -7.46
CA ALA A 126 -10.46 -8.14 -6.69
C ALA A 126 -9.66 -8.31 -5.40
N ASP A 127 -8.93 -7.26 -5.04
CA ASP A 127 -7.95 -7.35 -3.97
C ASP A 127 -8.51 -7.13 -2.58
N ALA A 128 -9.72 -6.61 -2.39
CA ALA A 128 -10.31 -6.41 -1.06
C ALA A 128 -9.34 -5.72 -0.10
N HIS A 129 -8.91 -4.50 -0.45
CA HIS A 129 -7.95 -3.76 0.33
C HIS A 129 -8.57 -3.18 1.60
N LEU A 130 -7.78 -3.13 2.67
CA LEU A 130 -8.09 -2.36 3.88
C LEU A 130 -6.81 -1.74 4.42
N CYS A 131 -6.80 -0.43 4.62
CA CYS A 131 -5.71 0.31 5.23
C CYS A 131 -6.16 0.88 6.58
N ILE A 132 -5.34 0.69 7.61
CA ILE A 132 -5.58 1.19 8.96
C ILE A 132 -4.39 2.03 9.37
N VAL A 133 -4.63 3.24 9.86
CA VAL A 133 -3.62 4.24 10.17
C VAL A 133 -3.78 4.73 11.60
N ASP A 134 -2.74 4.56 12.41
CA ASP A 134 -2.64 5.14 13.74
C ASP A 134 -1.59 6.25 13.76
N LEU A 135 -2.05 7.50 13.75
CA LEU A 135 -1.16 8.66 13.76
C LEU A 135 -0.46 8.88 15.11
N GLN A 136 -1.00 8.36 16.21
CA GLN A 136 -0.37 8.49 17.52
C GLN A 136 0.77 7.48 17.66
N ARG A 137 0.53 6.23 17.26
CA ARG A 137 1.56 5.18 17.23
C ARG A 137 2.54 5.34 16.08
N ARG A 138 2.16 6.09 15.03
CA ARG A 138 2.91 6.25 13.78
C ARG A 138 3.05 4.92 13.04
N LEU A 139 1.95 4.18 12.98
CA LEU A 139 1.90 2.86 12.36
C LEU A 139 0.77 2.78 11.33
N GLU A 140 1.00 1.98 10.30
CA GLU A 140 0.02 1.59 9.30
C GLU A 140 -0.04 0.07 9.19
N TRP A 141 -1.26 -0.45 9.01
CA TRP A 141 -1.53 -1.85 8.69
C TRP A 141 -2.25 -1.92 7.36
N ASP A 142 -1.67 -2.68 6.44
CA ASP A 142 -2.17 -2.86 5.09
C ASP A 142 -2.54 -4.30 4.83
N PHE A 143 -3.71 -4.49 4.24
CA PHE A 143 -4.22 -5.80 3.92
C PHE A 143 -4.71 -5.88 2.48
N CYS A 144 -4.48 -7.03 1.84
CA CYS A 144 -5.22 -7.47 0.67
C CYS A 144 -5.74 -8.90 0.89
N TRP A 145 -6.79 -9.20 0.14
CA TRP A 145 -7.69 -10.33 0.26
C TRP A 145 -8.24 -10.46 1.69
N ILE A 146 -8.58 -9.33 2.32
CA ILE A 146 -9.10 -9.31 3.69
C ILE A 146 -10.59 -9.65 3.74
N ALA A 147 -10.96 -10.50 4.69
CA ALA A 147 -12.33 -10.91 4.93
C ALA A 147 -12.57 -11.15 6.42
N LYS A 148 -13.83 -10.99 6.84
CA LYS A 148 -14.28 -11.27 8.20
C LYS A 148 -15.22 -12.47 8.18
N LYS A 149 -14.96 -13.46 9.02
CA LYS A 149 -15.81 -14.65 9.20
C LYS A 149 -15.99 -14.93 10.69
N ASP A 150 -17.25 -15.04 11.12
CA ASP A 150 -17.63 -15.38 12.50
C ASP A 150 -16.95 -14.47 13.56
N GLY A 151 -16.74 -13.19 13.23
CA GLY A 151 -16.09 -12.21 14.10
C GLY A 151 -14.56 -12.12 13.98
N THR A 152 -13.93 -13.07 13.30
CA THR A 152 -12.47 -13.15 13.11
C THR A 152 -12.06 -12.64 11.74
N TRP A 153 -10.96 -11.89 11.69
CA TRP A 153 -10.38 -11.36 10.46
C TRP A 153 -9.30 -12.28 9.89
N PHE A 154 -9.31 -12.43 8.58
CA PHE A 154 -8.33 -13.17 7.80
C PHE A 154 -7.93 -12.35 6.60
N ALA A 155 -6.68 -12.46 6.17
CA ALA A 155 -6.20 -11.81 4.96
C ALA A 155 -5.33 -12.76 4.13
N GLY A 156 -5.13 -12.43 2.87
CA GLY A 156 -4.08 -13.05 2.08
C GLY A 156 -2.72 -12.47 2.41
N GLN A 157 -2.63 -11.14 2.34
CA GLN A 157 -1.45 -10.38 2.74
C GLN A 157 -1.80 -9.45 3.91
N GLY A 158 -0.85 -9.32 4.83
CA GLY A 158 -0.86 -8.33 5.89
C GLY A 158 0.54 -7.78 6.03
N THR A 159 0.68 -6.46 6.03
CA THR A 159 1.97 -5.76 6.12
C THR A 159 1.84 -4.59 7.08
N MET A 160 2.94 -4.25 7.75
CA MET A 160 3.00 -3.09 8.62
C MET A 160 4.07 -2.12 8.16
N PHE A 161 3.78 -0.83 8.31
CA PHE A 161 4.70 0.25 7.99
C PHE A 161 4.86 1.19 9.19
N ASP A 162 6.09 1.64 9.40
CA ASP A 162 6.39 2.77 10.27
C ASP A 162 6.15 4.06 9.47
N LEU A 163 5.21 4.87 9.94
CA LEU A 163 4.90 6.16 9.32
C LEU A 163 6.01 7.18 9.55
N ASP A 164 7.01 6.92 10.39
CA ASP A 164 8.22 7.74 10.50
C ASP A 164 9.40 7.12 9.73
N GLY A 165 9.19 6.01 9.00
CA GLY A 165 10.20 5.31 8.21
C GLY A 165 10.24 5.71 6.73
N ASP A 166 10.90 4.88 5.91
CA ASP A 166 11.15 5.18 4.49
C ASP A 166 9.92 5.00 3.58
N GLY A 167 8.87 4.32 4.04
CA GLY A 167 7.65 4.08 3.26
C GLY A 167 7.83 3.09 2.11
N VAL A 168 8.73 2.12 2.27
CA VAL A 168 9.01 1.05 1.30
C VAL A 168 9.42 -0.20 2.07
N LEU A 169 8.97 -1.38 1.63
CA LEU A 169 9.45 -2.64 2.16
C LEU A 169 10.91 -2.95 1.76
N PRO A 170 11.61 -3.83 2.50
CA PRO A 170 12.91 -4.32 2.06
C PRO A 170 12.81 -5.04 0.70
N ASN A 171 13.92 -5.04 -0.07
CA ASN A 171 13.98 -5.69 -1.38
C ASN A 171 13.48 -7.13 -1.35
N TYR A 172 12.74 -7.52 -2.39
CA TYR A 172 12.09 -8.82 -2.59
C TYR A 172 10.91 -9.12 -1.67
N HIS A 173 10.39 -8.12 -0.94
CA HIS A 173 9.17 -8.24 -0.16
C HIS A 173 8.05 -7.40 -0.79
N ALA A 174 6.92 -8.03 -1.11
CA ALA A 174 5.69 -7.36 -1.52
C ALA A 174 4.76 -7.12 -0.32
N GLY A 175 3.86 -6.14 -0.43
CA GLY A 175 2.85 -5.84 0.59
C GLY A 175 1.43 -6.13 0.10
N ALA A 176 0.45 -5.40 0.63
CA ALA A 176 -0.88 -5.33 0.02
C ALA A 176 -0.82 -4.73 -1.39
N ARG A 177 0.14 -3.83 -1.62
CA ARG A 177 0.59 -3.42 -2.95
C ARG A 177 1.82 -4.25 -3.36
N ALA A 178 1.81 -4.78 -4.58
CA ALA A 178 2.88 -5.63 -5.10
C ALA A 178 4.25 -4.95 -5.11
N SER A 179 4.31 -3.64 -5.40
CA SER A 179 5.53 -2.83 -5.37
C SER A 179 6.18 -2.71 -4.00
N GLY A 180 5.48 -3.13 -2.94
CA GLY A 180 5.90 -3.01 -1.55
C GLY A 180 5.85 -1.58 -1.00
N PHE A 181 5.05 -0.72 -1.63
CA PHE A 181 4.67 0.56 -1.05
C PHE A 181 3.45 0.42 -0.13
N PRO A 182 3.36 1.22 0.94
CA PRO A 182 2.17 1.29 1.78
C PRO A 182 0.95 1.77 0.98
N LEU A 183 -0.25 1.42 1.44
CA LEU A 183 -1.50 1.86 0.84
C LEU A 183 -1.73 3.37 1.06
N THR A 184 -1.12 3.97 2.09
CA THR A 184 -1.12 5.42 2.28
C THR A 184 -0.20 6.19 1.32
N ALA A 185 0.75 5.52 0.66
CA ALA A 185 1.64 6.19 -0.29
C ALA A 185 0.86 6.70 -1.51
N GLY A 186 1.04 7.98 -1.81
CA GLY A 186 0.39 8.64 -2.95
C GLY A 186 -1.09 9.00 -2.74
N LEU A 187 -1.63 8.88 -1.53
CA LEU A 187 -2.98 9.35 -1.21
C LEU A 187 -3.09 10.86 -1.42
N ILE A 188 -4.12 11.27 -2.17
CA ILE A 188 -4.48 12.68 -2.35
C ILE A 188 -5.53 13.05 -1.32
N PHE A 189 -5.22 14.06 -0.53
CA PHE A 189 -6.06 14.52 0.55
C PHE A 189 -6.93 15.71 0.11
N LYS A 190 -8.21 15.74 0.54
CA LYS A 190 -9.16 16.86 0.34
C LYS A 190 -8.54 18.27 0.48
N ASP A 191 -7.74 18.51 1.49
CA ASP A 191 -7.13 19.83 1.75
C ASP A 191 -6.00 20.17 0.76
N GLU A 192 -5.32 19.18 0.19
CA GLU A 192 -4.40 19.37 -0.95
C GLU A 192 -5.18 19.77 -2.21
N ILE A 193 -6.34 19.14 -2.43
CA ILE A 193 -7.26 19.51 -3.51
C ILE A 193 -7.76 20.95 -3.31
N GLU A 194 -8.16 21.32 -2.09
CA GLU A 194 -8.61 22.68 -1.77
C GLU A 194 -7.50 23.72 -1.88
N ALA A 195 -6.26 23.35 -1.54
CA ALA A 195 -5.08 24.19 -1.73
C ALA A 195 -4.64 24.29 -3.21
N GLY A 196 -5.08 23.36 -4.06
CA GLY A 196 -4.70 23.29 -5.46
C GLY A 196 -3.25 22.84 -5.69
N VAL A 197 -2.61 22.24 -4.69
CA VAL A 197 -1.21 21.81 -4.73
C VAL A 197 -1.07 20.45 -4.06
N ILE A 198 -0.38 19.53 -4.74
CA ILE A 198 0.04 18.22 -4.23
C ILE A 198 1.57 18.21 -4.25
N GLU A 199 2.22 18.13 -3.10
CA GLU A 199 3.70 18.24 -2.97
C GLU A 199 4.38 16.90 -2.66
N HIS A 200 3.70 15.77 -2.91
CA HIS A 200 4.25 14.43 -2.73
C HIS A 200 4.16 13.60 -4.04
N PRO A 201 4.95 12.52 -4.19
CA PRO A 201 4.82 11.60 -5.30
C PRO A 201 3.45 10.93 -5.33
N LEU A 202 2.91 10.73 -6.53
CA LEU A 202 1.67 9.97 -6.75
C LEU A 202 1.98 8.51 -7.06
N VAL A 203 1.06 7.63 -6.67
CA VAL A 203 1.03 6.23 -7.10
C VAL A 203 -0.10 6.08 -8.11
N PHE A 204 0.15 5.38 -9.21
CA PHE A 204 -0.83 5.15 -10.27
C PHE A 204 -0.70 3.73 -10.81
N ALA A 205 -1.85 3.12 -11.09
CA ALA A 205 -1.91 1.85 -11.78
C ALA A 205 -1.81 2.04 -13.30
N TYR A 206 -1.24 1.07 -13.98
CA TYR A 206 -1.16 1.04 -15.44
C TYR A 206 -1.13 -0.41 -15.95
N ASN A 207 -1.44 -0.64 -17.22
CA ASN A 207 -1.63 -1.99 -17.76
C ASN A 207 -0.81 -2.23 -19.05
N PRO A 208 -0.07 -3.35 -19.18
CA PRO A 208 0.26 -4.33 -18.14
C PRO A 208 1.52 -3.93 -17.34
N ALA A 209 1.52 -4.21 -16.03
CA ALA A 209 2.68 -4.03 -15.16
C ALA A 209 3.80 -5.04 -15.44
N GLY A 210 5.05 -4.68 -15.13
CA GLY A 210 6.25 -5.50 -15.36
C GLY A 210 6.47 -6.59 -14.31
N ALA A 211 6.89 -7.79 -14.69
CA ALA A 211 7.08 -8.91 -13.76
C ALA A 211 8.39 -8.87 -12.94
N ALA A 212 9.51 -8.34 -13.47
CA ALA A 212 10.82 -8.56 -12.81
C ALA A 212 11.81 -7.39 -12.72
N HIS A 213 11.68 -6.34 -13.52
CA HIS A 213 12.52 -5.16 -13.31
C HIS A 213 11.93 -4.30 -12.19
N VAL A 214 12.28 -4.66 -10.96
CA VAL A 214 12.06 -3.83 -9.79
C VAL A 214 12.97 -2.60 -9.88
N TYR A 215 12.42 -1.50 -10.38
CA TYR A 215 13.11 -0.21 -10.38
C TYR A 215 13.01 0.39 -8.97
N PRO A 216 14.15 0.64 -8.29
CA PRO A 216 14.13 1.33 -7.00
C PRO A 216 13.35 2.65 -7.11
N PRO A 217 12.50 2.97 -6.14
CA PRO A 217 12.48 2.36 -4.81
C PRO A 217 11.45 1.23 -4.63
N ALA A 218 10.78 0.73 -5.67
CA ALA A 218 9.93 -0.46 -5.48
C ALA A 218 10.77 -1.62 -4.95
N SER A 219 10.17 -2.51 -4.15
CA SER A 219 10.86 -3.65 -3.55
C SER A 219 10.52 -4.99 -4.21
N ALA A 220 9.36 -5.08 -4.85
CA ALA A 220 8.90 -6.30 -5.54
C ALA A 220 7.97 -5.94 -6.71
N SER A 221 7.55 -6.94 -7.47
CA SER A 221 6.50 -6.87 -8.48
C SER A 221 5.99 -8.28 -8.79
N ASP A 222 4.73 -8.43 -9.16
CA ASP A 222 4.13 -9.67 -9.67
C ASP A 222 3.32 -9.48 -10.96
N GLY A 223 3.61 -8.38 -11.67
CA GLY A 223 2.97 -8.01 -12.93
C GLY A 223 2.99 -9.12 -13.99
N PRO A 224 1.96 -9.19 -14.86
CA PRO A 224 1.82 -10.30 -15.80
C PRO A 224 2.73 -10.18 -17.04
N ARG A 225 3.40 -9.04 -17.26
CA ARG A 225 4.27 -8.84 -18.43
C ARG A 225 5.57 -9.64 -18.24
N PRO A 226 5.86 -10.63 -19.10
CA PRO A 226 7.04 -11.49 -18.96
C PRO A 226 8.35 -10.72 -19.00
N VAL A 227 9.34 -11.25 -18.29
CA VAL A 227 10.72 -10.76 -18.29
C VAL A 227 11.41 -11.18 -19.59
N ASP A 228 11.90 -10.22 -20.36
CA ASP A 228 12.90 -10.45 -21.41
C ASP A 228 14.01 -9.39 -21.34
N GLU A 229 15.09 -9.58 -22.11
CA GLU A 229 16.23 -8.64 -22.15
C GLU A 229 15.85 -7.23 -22.65
N THR A 230 14.61 -7.05 -23.11
CA THR A 230 14.04 -5.81 -23.58
C THR A 230 12.86 -5.33 -22.74
N ASP A 231 12.56 -5.91 -21.58
CA ASP A 231 11.36 -5.56 -20.82
C ASP A 231 11.51 -4.20 -20.12
N TRP A 232 10.65 -3.27 -20.50
CA TRP A 232 10.56 -1.88 -19.98
C TRP A 232 9.46 -1.72 -18.94
N GLY A 233 8.85 -2.80 -18.44
CA GLY A 233 7.80 -2.72 -17.43
C GLY A 233 8.27 -2.05 -16.14
N ILE A 234 7.47 -1.11 -15.64
CA ILE A 234 7.57 -0.55 -14.27
C ILE A 234 6.97 -1.59 -13.29
N PRO A 235 7.32 -1.57 -11.99
CA PRO A 235 6.73 -2.49 -11.03
C PRO A 235 5.22 -2.31 -10.87
N GLU A 236 4.51 -3.40 -10.57
CA GLU A 236 3.09 -3.39 -10.28
C GLU A 236 2.80 -2.60 -9.00
N GLY A 237 1.86 -1.66 -9.08
CA GLY A 237 1.46 -0.83 -7.96
C GLY A 237 0.07 -0.25 -8.18
#